data_AF-A0A7W8CW12-F1
#
_entry.id   AF-A0A7W8CW12-F1
#
_cell.length_a   1.000
_cell.length_b   1.000
_cell.length_c   1.000
_cell.angle_alpha   90.00
_cell.angle_beta   90.00
_cell.angle_gamma   90.00
#
_symmetry.space_group_name_H-M   'P 1'
#
loop_
_entity.id
_entity.type
_entity.pdbx_description
1 polymer ?
#
loop_
_entity_poly.entity_id
_entity_poly.type
_entity_poly.pdbx_seq_one_letter_code
_entity_poly.pdbx_strand_id
1 'polypeptide(L)'
;MSMYSRIAFDNDTRKVEKALKKYEDKKTEALVLLAEIDLLEKMEDVKDAEMWKRQSMKEKLVAVERLRKDLKNQVADYIEKHGDQDLQRYTELLEELEKDKAHY
;
A
#
# COMPACT_ATOMS: atom_id res chain seq x y z
N MET A 1 17.12 -0.72 29.05
CA MET A 1 16.98 -1.29 27.68
C MET A 1 18.36 -1.75 27.20
N SER A 2 18.48 -3.01 26.76
CA SER A 2 19.71 -3.61 26.23
C SER A 2 20.02 -3.06 24.82
N MET A 3 21.31 -2.93 24.44
CA MET A 3 21.71 -2.53 23.07
C MET A 3 21.04 -3.39 21.98
N TYR A 4 20.83 -4.68 22.24
CA TYR A 4 20.13 -5.59 21.33
C TYR A 4 18.68 -5.18 21.07
N SER A 5 18.00 -4.63 22.08
CA SER A 5 16.62 -4.11 21.94
C SER A 5 16.58 -2.88 21.04
N ARG A 6 17.64 -2.06 21.04
CA ARG A 6 17.73 -0.84 20.23
C ARG A 6 18.02 -1.16 18.77
N ILE A 7 18.90 -2.13 18.50
CA ILE A 7 19.21 -2.58 17.14
C ILE A 7 17.99 -3.26 16.50
N ALA A 8 17.24 -4.06 17.25
CA ALA A 8 16.02 -4.70 16.76
C ALA A 8 14.94 -3.67 16.40
N PHE A 9 14.73 -2.68 17.28
CA PHE A 9 13.85 -1.54 17.03
C PHE A 9 14.24 -0.81 15.73
N ASP A 10 15.48 -0.33 15.63
CA ASP A 10 15.95 0.43 14.46
C ASP A 10 15.79 -0.35 13.14
N ASN A 11 15.99 -1.67 13.17
CA ASN A 11 15.84 -2.52 11.99
C ASN A 11 14.37 -2.68 11.59
N ASP A 12 13.49 -2.92 12.55
CA ASP A 12 12.06 -3.07 12.28
C ASP A 12 11.43 -1.74 11.82
N THR A 13 11.83 -0.60 12.40
CA THR A 13 11.44 0.73 11.93
C THR A 13 11.83 0.94 10.47
N ARG A 14 13.09 0.65 10.10
CA ARG A 14 13.57 0.77 8.72
C ARG A 14 12.81 -0.11 7.73
N LYS A 15 12.38 -1.31 8.14
CA LYS A 15 11.59 -2.21 7.29
C LYS A 15 10.23 -1.61 7.00
N VAL A 16 9.54 -1.13 8.04
CA VAL A 16 8.21 -0.51 7.90
C VAL A 16 8.30 0.75 7.04
N GLU A 17 9.27 1.63 7.28
CA GLU A 17 9.44 2.85 6.47
C GLU A 17 9.76 2.56 5.00
N LYS A 18 10.56 1.53 4.71
CA LYS A 18 10.85 1.10 3.34
C LYS A 18 9.60 0.54 2.65
N ALA A 19 8.80 -0.24 3.38
CA ALA A 19 7.54 -0.78 2.89
C ALA A 19 6.50 0.32 2.64
N LEU A 20 6.42 1.31 3.54
CA LEU A 20 5.58 2.50 3.39
C LEU A 20 5.92 3.28 2.13
N LYS A 21 7.20 3.63 1.95
CA LYS A 21 7.65 4.36 0.76
C LYS A 21 7.29 3.62 -0.54
N LYS A 22 7.51 2.29 -0.56
CA LYS A 22 7.17 1.46 -1.71
C LYS A 22 5.65 1.47 -1.99
N TYR A 23 4.84 1.44 -0.94
CA TYR A 23 3.39 1.53 -1.06
C TYR A 23 2.94 2.90 -1.59
N GLU A 24 3.48 4.00 -1.07
CA GLU A 24 3.15 5.38 -1.53
C GLU A 24 3.47 5.58 -3.02
N ASP A 25 4.65 5.14 -3.46
CA ASP A 25 5.04 5.17 -4.88
C ASP A 25 4.01 4.42 -5.75
N LYS A 26 3.61 3.22 -5.29
CA LYS A 26 2.66 2.36 -5.99
C LYS A 26 1.21 2.83 -5.91
N LYS A 27 0.82 3.50 -4.83
CA LYS A 27 -0.49 4.14 -4.67
C LYS A 27 -0.66 5.27 -5.68
N THR A 28 0.38 6.07 -5.89
CA THR A 28 0.36 7.14 -6.90
C THR A 28 0.20 6.57 -8.30
N GLU A 29 0.95 5.51 -8.65
CA GLU A 29 0.77 4.79 -9.90
C GLU A 29 -0.66 4.23 -10.04
N ALA A 30 -1.24 3.68 -8.96
CA ALA A 30 -2.60 3.14 -8.96
C ALA A 30 -3.68 4.19 -9.23
N LEU A 31 -3.53 5.40 -8.69
CA LEU A 31 -4.47 6.51 -8.96
C LEU A 31 -4.47 6.91 -10.43
N VAL A 32 -3.29 6.93 -11.07
CA VAL A 32 -3.17 7.17 -12.52
C VAL A 32 -3.84 6.05 -13.32
N LEU A 33 -3.59 4.79 -12.95
CA LEU A 33 -4.21 3.63 -13.61
C LEU A 33 -5.74 3.65 -13.49
N LEU A 34 -6.28 4.06 -12.33
CA LEU A 34 -7.73 4.22 -12.15
C LEU A 34 -8.29 5.27 -13.11
N ALA A 35 -7.65 6.45 -13.20
CA ALA A 35 -8.06 7.48 -14.14
C ALA A 35 -7.98 7.00 -15.61
N GLU A 36 -6.96 6.22 -15.97
CA GLU A 36 -6.85 5.63 -17.30
C GLU A 36 -7.95 4.59 -17.57
N ILE A 37 -8.31 3.76 -16.60
CA ILE A 37 -9.43 2.82 -16.72
C ILE A 37 -10.75 3.57 -16.92
N ASP A 38 -11.02 4.61 -16.13
CA ASP A 38 -12.22 5.43 -16.24
C ASP A 38 -12.36 6.07 -17.63
N LEU A 39 -11.24 6.46 -18.25
CA LEU A 39 -11.22 6.97 -19.62
C LEU A 39 -11.50 5.85 -20.63
N LEU A 40 -10.90 4.67 -20.46
CA LEU A 40 -11.16 3.51 -21.33
C LEU A 40 -12.63 3.07 -21.26
N GLU A 41 -13.26 3.16 -20.08
CA GLU A 41 -14.66 2.77 -19.87
C GLU A 41 -15.67 3.71 -20.52
N LYS A 42 -15.28 4.95 -20.82
CA LYS A 42 -16.15 5.96 -21.47
C LYS A 42 -16.07 5.93 -22.99
N MET A 43 -15.25 5.05 -23.59
CA MET A 43 -15.16 4.91 -25.04
C MET A 43 -16.22 3.92 -25.55
N GLU A 44 -17.06 4.35 -26.51
CA GLU A 44 -18.17 3.54 -27.05
C GLU A 44 -17.72 2.33 -27.88
N ASP A 45 -16.51 2.36 -28.46
CA ASP A 45 -15.96 1.29 -29.32
C ASP A 45 -14.59 0.80 -28.82
N VAL A 46 -14.59 0.05 -27.71
CA VAL A 46 -13.36 -0.51 -27.13
C VAL A 46 -12.91 -1.72 -27.95
N LYS A 47 -11.69 -1.67 -28.49
CA LYS A 47 -11.08 -2.80 -29.24
C LYS A 47 -10.54 -3.87 -28.28
N ASP A 48 -10.35 -5.09 -28.76
CA ASP A 48 -9.78 -6.20 -27.97
C ASP A 48 -8.46 -5.83 -27.28
N ALA A 49 -7.58 -5.11 -27.96
CA ALA A 49 -6.30 -4.66 -27.40
C ALA A 49 -6.48 -3.71 -26.19
N GLU A 50 -7.52 -2.89 -26.19
CA GLU A 50 -7.86 -1.99 -25.09
C GLU A 50 -8.52 -2.73 -23.93
N MET A 51 -9.31 -3.78 -24.22
CA MET A 51 -9.82 -4.70 -23.20
C MET A 51 -8.69 -5.43 -22.46
N TRP A 52 -7.70 -5.95 -23.20
CA TRP A 52 -6.50 -6.57 -22.60
C TRP A 52 -5.70 -5.57 -21.77
N LYS A 53 -5.53 -4.34 -22.27
CA LYS A 53 -4.88 -3.26 -21.53
C LYS A 53 -5.61 -2.96 -20.23
N ARG A 54 -6.94 -2.79 -20.26
CA ARG A 54 -7.78 -2.57 -19.07
C ARG A 54 -7.65 -3.71 -18.07
N GLN A 55 -7.68 -4.96 -18.52
CA GLN A 55 -7.53 -6.13 -17.64
C GLN A 55 -6.17 -6.13 -16.95
N SER A 56 -5.09 -5.88 -17.70
CA SER A 56 -3.74 -5.76 -17.13
C SER A 56 -3.63 -4.61 -16.12
N MET A 57 -4.32 -3.49 -16.34
CA MET A 57 -4.37 -2.37 -15.38
C MET A 57 -5.09 -2.78 -14.09
N LYS A 58 -6.22 -3.50 -14.19
CA LYS A 58 -6.92 -4.03 -13.01
C LYS A 58 -6.06 -5.01 -12.21
N GLU A 59 -5.27 -5.85 -12.87
CA GLU A 59 -4.32 -6.73 -12.18
C GLU A 59 -3.23 -5.97 -11.41
N LYS A 60 -2.73 -4.86 -11.99
CA LYS A 60 -1.78 -3.97 -11.29
C LYS A 60 -2.42 -3.33 -10.07
N LEU A 61 -3.68 -2.91 -10.15
CA LEU A 61 -4.43 -2.38 -9.01
C LEU A 61 -4.59 -3.42 -7.88
N VAL A 62 -4.88 -4.68 -8.23
CA VAL A 62 -4.92 -5.79 -7.26
C VAL A 62 -3.55 -6.01 -6.60
N ALA A 63 -2.45 -5.87 -7.34
CA ALA A 63 -1.10 -5.98 -6.77
C ALA A 63 -0.80 -4.85 -5.76
N VAL A 64 -1.27 -3.64 -6.02
CA VAL A 64 -1.15 -2.49 -5.09
C VAL A 64 -1.95 -2.74 -3.83
N GLU A 65 -3.17 -3.30 -3.95
CA GLU A 65 -4.01 -3.66 -2.82
C GLU A 65 -3.38 -4.77 -1.94
N ARG A 66 -2.65 -5.71 -2.55
CA ARG A 66 -1.85 -6.69 -1.80
C ARG A 66 -0.72 -6.02 -1.03
N LEU A 67 0.00 -5.08 -1.65
CA LEU A 67 1.05 -4.30 -0.97
C LEU A 67 0.49 -3.49 0.20
N ARG A 68 -0.69 -2.88 0.05
CA ARG A 68 -1.41 -2.20 1.15
C ARG A 68 -1.64 -3.13 2.33
N LYS A 69 -2.18 -4.33 2.05
CA LYS A 69 -2.47 -5.34 3.08
C LYS A 69 -1.21 -5.84 3.77
N ASP A 70 -0.14 -6.10 3.01
CA ASP A 70 1.14 -6.54 3.55
C ASP A 70 1.76 -5.46 4.45
N LEU A 71 1.71 -4.19 4.03
CA LEU A 71 2.16 -3.07 4.84
C LEU A 71 1.32 -2.92 6.12
N LYS A 72 -0.01 -3.04 6.01
CA LYS A 72 -0.90 -3.01 7.19
C LYS A 72 -0.49 -4.07 8.22
N ASN A 73 -0.24 -5.30 7.77
CA ASN A 73 0.20 -6.38 8.67
C ASN A 73 1.55 -6.06 9.31
N GLN A 74 2.52 -5.52 8.54
CA GLN A 74 3.83 -5.14 9.08
C GLN A 74 3.73 -4.03 10.13
N VAL A 75 2.84 -3.05 9.93
CA VAL A 75 2.61 -1.97 10.89
C VAL A 75 1.91 -2.50 12.15
N ALA A 76 0.93 -3.40 12.01
CA ALA A 76 0.27 -4.04 13.16
C ALA A 76 1.27 -4.86 14.00
N ASP A 77 2.12 -5.66 13.35
CA ASP A 77 3.19 -6.43 14.02
C ASP A 77 4.21 -5.52 14.69
N TYR A 78 4.52 -4.36 14.09
CA TYR A 78 5.44 -3.38 14.66
C TYR A 78 4.87 -2.76 15.95
N ILE A 79 3.59 -2.38 15.91
CA ILE A 79 2.88 -1.82 17.07
C ILE A 79 2.83 -2.83 18.21
N GLU A 80 2.47 -4.09 17.93
CA GLU A 80 2.43 -5.15 18.95
C GLU A 80 3.78 -5.36 19.63
N LYS A 81 4.89 -5.25 18.88
CA LYS A 81 6.25 -5.46 19.39
C LYS A 81 6.82 -4.29 20.17
N HIS A 82 6.50 -3.05 19.77
CA HIS A 82 7.17 -1.85 20.26
C HIS A 82 6.31 -0.93 21.12
N GLY A 83 4.99 -1.19 21.19
CA GLY A 83 4.07 -0.80 22.26
C GLY A 83 3.77 0.69 22.46
N ASP A 84 4.77 1.56 22.56
CA ASP A 84 4.58 2.97 22.98
C ASP A 84 5.53 3.97 22.32
N GLN A 85 6.71 3.56 21.81
CA GLN A 85 7.75 4.53 21.42
C GLN A 85 7.40 5.39 20.18
N ASP A 86 6.49 4.92 19.31
CA ASP A 86 5.97 5.64 18.13
C ASP A 86 4.50 5.28 17.85
N LEU A 87 3.77 4.86 18.89
CA LEU A 87 2.46 4.22 18.74
C LEU A 87 1.47 5.06 17.94
N GLN A 88 1.45 6.38 18.20
CA GLN A 88 0.51 7.29 17.56
C GLN A 88 0.70 7.37 16.04
N ARG A 89 1.94 7.58 15.56
CA ARG A 89 2.25 7.67 14.12
C ARG A 89 1.84 6.40 13.38
N TYR A 90 2.16 5.23 13.94
CA TYR A 90 1.87 3.96 13.29
C TYR A 90 0.38 3.56 13.41
N THR A 91 -0.31 4.02 14.45
CA THR A 91 -1.77 3.85 14.57
C THR A 91 -2.50 4.71 13.55
N GLU A 92 -2.11 5.97 13.40
CA GLU A 92 -2.61 6.86 12.33
C GLU A 92 -2.36 6.25 10.95
N LEU A 93 -1.16 5.70 10.71
CA LEU A 93 -0.84 4.99 9.47
C LEU A 93 -1.74 3.75 9.23
N LEU A 94 -2.07 2.98 10.28
CA LEU A 94 -3.00 1.85 10.13
C LEU A 94 -4.39 2.32 9.69
N GLU A 95 -4.89 3.41 10.28
CA GLU A 95 -6.18 3.98 9.89
C GLU A 95 -6.16 4.49 8.45
N GLU A 96 -5.09 5.17 8.02
CA GLU A 96 -4.92 5.62 6.64
C GLU A 96 -4.90 4.43 5.68
N LEU A 97 -4.14 3.38 6.00
CA LEU A 97 -4.12 2.17 5.19
C LEU A 97 -5.50 1.53 5.11
N GLU A 98 -6.28 1.52 6.19
CA GLU A 98 -7.67 1.02 6.16
C GLU A 98 -8.59 1.86 5.28
N LYS A 99 -8.49 3.19 5.35
CA LYS A 99 -9.25 4.13 4.50
C LYS A 99 -8.87 4.00 3.02
N ASP A 100 -7.61 3.72 2.74
CA ASP A 100 -7.08 3.52 1.39
C ASP A 100 -7.57 2.26 0.68
N LYS A 101 -8.33 1.39 1.38
CA LYS A 101 -8.92 0.21 0.77
C LYS A 101 -9.75 0.61 -0.44
N ALA A 102 -9.22 0.31 -1.62
CA ALA A 102 -9.94 0.58 -2.85
C ALA A 102 -11.10 -0.40 -3.01
N HIS A 103 -12.27 0.15 -3.32
CA HIS A 103 -13.44 -0.61 -3.77
C HIS A 103 -13.35 -0.74 -5.30
N TYR A 104 -12.63 -1.77 -5.77
CA TYR A 104 -12.58 -2.12 -7.19
C TYR A 104 -13.77 -2.98 -7.61
#